data_AF-A0A229YHG5-F1
#
_entry.id   AF-A0A229YHG5-F1
#
_cell.length_a   1.000
_cell.length_b   1.000
_cell.length_c   1.000
_cell.angle_alpha   90.00
_cell.angle_beta   90.00
_cell.angle_gamma   90.00
#
_symmetry.space_group_name_H-M   'P 1'
#
loop_
_entity.id
_entity.type
_entity.pdbx_description
1 polymer ?
#
loop_
_entity_poly.entity_id
_entity_poly.type
_entity_poly.pdbx_seq_one_letter_code
_entity_poly.pdbx_strand_id
1 'polypeptide(L)'
;MGRLLDLPVEILLIVYGSLASIIDAGRLSQCCRTLYHLFNAPGNQERILMSIVFDKTLLLPKNPDTTWLKAHFVGSDWFWKPTESQVPANLVHKKTRGFLTTTGIPSAICPISKWDSSLLRDFEKVDAEQFAWDADLIFGRRRANDDSPPVNFCYCIGQLDDALGMLDA
;
A
#
# COMPACT_ATOMS: atom_id res chain seq x y z
N MET A 1 -33.41 -4.31 26.56
CA MET A 1 -31.99 -3.93 26.37
C MET A 1 -31.78 -3.77 24.88
N GLY A 2 -31.57 -2.55 24.38
CA GLY A 2 -31.47 -2.28 22.93
C GLY A 2 -30.17 -2.81 22.35
N ARG A 3 -30.19 -3.41 21.15
CA ARG A 3 -28.98 -3.87 20.46
C ARG A 3 -28.52 -2.80 19.50
N LEU A 4 -27.20 -2.69 19.31
CA LEU A 4 -26.62 -1.77 18.33
C LEU A 4 -27.22 -1.94 16.93
N LEU A 5 -27.47 -3.20 16.53
CA LEU A 5 -28.01 -3.55 15.21
C LEU A 5 -29.49 -3.14 15.02
N ASP A 6 -30.18 -2.74 16.08
CA ASP A 6 -31.57 -2.27 16.01
C ASP A 6 -31.64 -0.76 15.70
N LEU A 7 -30.49 -0.07 15.63
CA LEU A 7 -30.42 1.35 15.32
C LEU A 7 -30.54 1.62 13.80
N PRO A 8 -31.07 2.79 13.41
CA PRO A 8 -31.07 3.23 12.02
C PRO A 8 -29.67 3.27 11.42
N VAL A 9 -29.58 3.05 10.10
CA VAL A 9 -28.32 3.02 9.35
C VAL A 9 -27.50 4.31 9.53
N GLU A 10 -28.17 5.45 9.65
CA GLU A 10 -27.56 6.76 9.84
C GLU A 10 -26.84 6.85 11.19
N ILE A 11 -27.41 6.24 12.23
CA ILE A 11 -26.79 6.19 13.56
C ILE A 11 -25.60 5.25 13.56
N LEU A 12 -25.70 4.11 12.87
CA LEU A 12 -24.57 3.20 12.69
C LEU A 12 -23.40 3.89 11.95
N LEU A 13 -23.68 4.71 10.94
CA LEU A 13 -22.66 5.49 10.24
C LEU A 13 -22.01 6.54 11.14
N ILE A 14 -22.76 7.17 12.04
CA ILE A 14 -22.21 8.10 13.05
C ILE A 14 -21.28 7.35 14.01
N VAL A 15 -21.70 6.16 14.48
CA VAL A 15 -20.85 5.31 15.34
C VAL A 15 -19.54 4.99 14.63
N TYR A 16 -19.58 4.53 13.39
CA TYR A 16 -18.38 4.27 12.60
C TYR A 16 -17.49 5.50 12.44
N GLY A 17 -18.07 6.64 12.03
CA GLY A 17 -17.31 7.88 11.81
C GLY A 17 -16.76 8.52 13.09
N SER A 18 -17.24 8.11 14.27
CA SER A 18 -16.75 8.57 15.57
C SER A 18 -15.55 7.78 16.11
N LEU A 19 -15.16 6.69 15.46
CA LEU A 19 -14.04 5.87 15.88
C LEU A 19 -12.71 6.61 15.66
N ALA A 20 -11.79 6.47 16.61
CA ALA A 20 -10.50 7.15 16.56
C ALA A 20 -9.52 6.56 15.53
N SER A 21 -9.80 5.37 14.99
CA SER A 21 -8.91 4.69 14.05
C SER A 21 -9.65 3.86 13.02
N ILE A 22 -9.08 3.76 11.81
CA ILE A 22 -9.61 2.89 10.74
C ILE A 22 -9.55 1.42 11.19
N ILE A 23 -8.57 1.07 12.02
CA ILE A 23 -8.41 -0.29 12.56
C ILE A 23 -9.64 -0.68 13.39
N ASP A 24 -10.13 0.22 14.25
CA ASP A 24 -11.30 -0.07 15.07
C ASP A 24 -12.58 -0.13 14.24
N ALA A 25 -12.69 0.69 13.18
CA ALA A 25 -13.76 0.57 12.19
C ALA A 25 -13.72 -0.80 11.49
N GLY A 26 -12.54 -1.22 11.05
CA GLY A 26 -12.33 -2.55 10.48
C GLY A 26 -12.75 -3.65 11.45
N ARG A 27 -12.33 -3.60 12.72
CA ARG A 27 -12.71 -4.56 13.78
C ARG A 27 -14.22 -4.61 13.99
N LEU A 28 -14.89 -3.46 14.08
CA LEU A 28 -16.35 -3.38 14.22
C LEU A 28 -17.06 -4.03 13.03
N SER A 29 -16.54 -3.84 11.80
CA SER A 29 -17.10 -4.47 10.60
C SER A 29 -17.03 -5.99 10.62
N GLN A 30 -16.07 -6.57 11.35
CA GLN A 30 -15.92 -8.02 11.48
C GLN A 30 -16.87 -8.64 12.49
N CYS A 31 -17.58 -7.85 13.30
CA CYS A 31 -18.47 -8.39 14.34
C CYS A 31 -19.71 -9.10 13.77
N CYS A 32 -20.24 -8.64 12.62
CA CYS A 32 -21.36 -9.29 11.96
C CYS A 32 -21.53 -8.85 10.49
N ARG A 33 -22.33 -9.62 9.73
CA ARG A 33 -22.57 -9.37 8.30
C ARG A 33 -23.21 -8.01 8.01
N THR A 34 -24.09 -7.51 8.87
CA THR A 34 -24.74 -6.21 8.69
C THR A 34 -23.72 -5.07 8.77
N LEU A 35 -22.86 -5.09 9.78
CA LEU A 35 -21.80 -4.10 9.98
C LEU A 35 -20.74 -4.20 8.88
N TYR A 36 -20.39 -5.42 8.46
CA TYR A 36 -19.51 -5.66 7.31
C TYR A 36 -20.02 -4.98 6.04
N HIS A 37 -21.29 -5.21 5.68
CA HIS A 37 -21.88 -4.64 4.47
C HIS A 37 -22.01 -3.12 4.57
N LEU A 38 -22.35 -2.61 5.74
CA LEU A 38 -22.45 -1.17 5.97
C LEU A 38 -21.09 -0.47 5.79
N PHE A 39 -20.01 -1.05 6.32
CA PHE A 39 -18.65 -0.54 6.20
C PHE A 39 -18.10 -0.65 4.77
N ASN A 40 -18.38 -1.74 4.05
CA ASN A 40 -17.82 -1.99 2.70
C ASN A 40 -18.68 -1.42 1.55
N ALA A 41 -19.86 -0.86 1.84
CA ALA A 41 -20.62 -0.12 0.83
C ALA A 41 -19.82 1.12 0.40
N PRO A 42 -19.48 1.31 -0.89
CA PRO A 42 -18.49 2.31 -1.33
C PRO A 42 -18.71 3.72 -0.79
N GLY A 43 -19.94 4.25 -0.86
CA GLY A 43 -20.26 5.60 -0.36
C GLY A 43 -20.20 5.73 1.17
N ASN A 44 -20.49 4.65 1.90
CA ASN A 44 -20.33 4.63 3.36
C ASN A 44 -18.86 4.54 3.73
N GLN A 45 -18.11 3.67 3.05
CA GLN A 45 -16.69 3.46 3.29
C GLN A 45 -15.93 4.77 3.15
N GLU A 46 -16.14 5.50 2.05
CA GLU A 46 -15.55 6.83 1.86
C GLU A 46 -15.90 7.76 3.02
N ARG A 47 -17.18 7.88 3.37
CA ARG A 47 -17.63 8.77 4.43
C ARG A 47 -17.03 8.41 5.79
N ILE A 48 -16.95 7.12 6.12
CA ILE A 48 -16.36 6.62 7.36
C ILE A 48 -14.86 6.93 7.38
N LEU A 49 -14.13 6.56 6.33
CA LEU A 49 -12.70 6.82 6.22
C LEU A 49 -12.39 8.32 6.31
N MET A 50 -13.15 9.16 5.60
CA MET A 50 -13.01 10.60 5.67
C MET A 50 -13.22 11.13 7.09
N SER A 51 -14.21 10.62 7.81
CA SER A 51 -14.52 11.07 9.18
C SER A 51 -13.43 10.70 10.19
N ILE A 52 -12.74 9.57 9.95
CA ILE A 52 -11.69 9.06 10.83
C ILE A 52 -10.31 9.66 10.48
N VAL A 53 -10.01 9.77 9.18
CA VAL A 53 -8.67 10.14 8.68
C VAL A 53 -8.49 11.65 8.59
N PHE A 54 -9.51 12.38 8.11
CA PHE A 54 -9.41 13.82 7.96
C PHE A 54 -9.76 14.51 9.28
N ASP A 55 -8.84 14.39 10.24
CA ASP A 55 -8.71 15.43 11.24
C ASP A 55 -8.32 16.72 10.50
N LYS A 56 -9.18 17.73 10.56
CA LYS A 56 -8.95 19.05 9.93
C LYS A 56 -7.70 19.75 10.45
N THR A 57 -7.05 19.22 11.48
CA THR A 57 -5.81 19.74 12.06
C THR A 57 -4.53 19.13 11.46
N LEU A 58 -4.62 18.02 10.71
CA LEU A 58 -3.45 17.38 10.12
C LEU A 58 -3.00 18.13 8.85
N LEU A 59 -1.93 18.92 8.95
CA LEU A 59 -1.28 19.52 7.78
C LEU A 59 -0.57 18.44 6.97
N LEU A 60 -1.21 17.98 5.89
CA LEU A 60 -0.59 17.06 4.94
C LEU A 60 0.46 17.80 4.11
N PRO A 61 1.74 17.39 4.14
CA PRO A 61 2.76 18.04 3.33
C PRO A 61 2.47 17.78 1.84
N LYS A 62 2.69 18.79 1.01
CA LYS A 62 2.56 18.64 -0.47
C LYS A 62 3.53 17.59 -1.02
N ASN A 63 4.70 17.45 -0.40
CA ASN A 63 5.72 16.48 -0.73
C ASN A 63 6.19 15.79 0.56
N PRO A 64 5.62 14.63 0.92
CA PRO A 64 6.10 13.84 2.05
C PRO A 64 7.56 13.42 1.84
N ASP A 65 8.42 13.72 2.82
CA ASP A 65 9.82 13.30 2.82
C ASP A 65 10.04 12.02 3.64
N THR A 66 11.28 11.54 3.72
CA THR A 66 11.62 10.34 4.49
C THR A 66 11.20 10.46 5.95
N THR A 67 11.37 11.63 6.56
CA THR A 67 11.06 11.87 7.97
C THR A 67 9.57 11.74 8.23
N TRP A 68 8.75 12.36 7.38
CA TRP A 68 7.31 12.25 7.45
C TRP A 68 6.84 10.80 7.23
N LEU A 69 7.36 10.12 6.20
CA LEU A 69 6.98 8.72 5.93
C LEU A 69 7.32 7.81 7.11
N LYS A 70 8.49 7.95 7.72
CA LYS A 70 8.87 7.17 8.91
C LYS A 70 8.00 7.45 10.13
N ALA A 71 7.55 8.68 10.31
CA ALA A 71 6.68 9.04 11.44
C ALA A 71 5.25 8.52 11.28
N HIS A 72 4.77 8.37 10.05
CA HIS A 72 3.36 8.06 9.76
C HIS A 72 3.10 6.60 9.36
N PHE A 73 4.10 5.89 8.81
CA PHE A 73 3.99 4.45 8.55
C PHE A 73 4.43 3.67 9.80
N VAL A 74 3.50 3.56 10.76
CA VAL A 74 3.69 2.85 12.04
C VAL A 74 4.07 1.38 11.79
N GLY A 75 5.12 0.89 12.45
CA GLY A 75 5.54 -0.51 12.39
C GLY A 75 6.52 -0.85 11.26
N SER A 76 7.01 0.14 10.49
CA SER A 76 8.12 -0.10 9.57
C SER A 76 9.44 -0.15 10.37
N ASP A 77 9.81 -1.33 10.87
CA ASP A 77 11.17 -1.55 11.42
C ASP A 77 12.26 -1.33 10.35
N TRP A 78 11.85 -1.20 9.08
CA TRP A 78 12.76 -1.11 7.96
C TRP A 78 12.17 -0.26 6.83
N PHE A 79 13.04 0.48 6.14
CA PHE A 79 12.68 1.48 5.14
C PHE A 79 13.65 1.40 3.97
N TRP A 80 13.16 1.10 2.77
CA TRP A 80 14.01 0.91 1.59
C TRP A 80 14.44 2.25 1.03
N LYS A 81 15.72 2.57 1.15
CA LYS A 81 16.31 3.76 0.56
C LYS A 81 17.68 3.41 -0.04
N PRO A 82 17.71 2.76 -1.21
CA PRO A 82 18.96 2.34 -1.83
C PRO A 82 19.82 3.55 -2.23
N THR A 83 21.14 3.38 -2.28
CA THR A 83 22.04 4.33 -2.94
C THR A 83 21.94 4.17 -4.46
N GLU A 84 22.46 5.13 -5.22
CA GLU A 84 22.40 5.10 -6.69
C GLU A 84 23.02 3.82 -7.29
N SER A 85 24.05 3.26 -6.64
CA SER A 85 24.69 2.00 -7.06
C SER A 85 23.89 0.75 -6.71
N GLN A 86 22.93 0.86 -5.79
CA GLN A 86 22.04 -0.23 -5.38
C GLN A 86 20.70 -0.21 -6.14
N VAL A 87 20.40 0.88 -6.85
CA VAL A 87 19.24 0.95 -7.72
C VAL A 87 19.53 0.17 -9.00
N PRO A 88 18.64 -0.75 -9.43
CA PRO A 88 18.87 -1.53 -10.64
C PRO A 88 19.21 -0.67 -11.87
N ALA A 89 20.14 -1.13 -12.70
CA ALA A 89 20.57 -0.39 -13.88
C ALA A 89 19.44 -0.17 -14.89
N ASN A 90 18.55 -1.16 -15.04
CA ASN A 90 17.45 -1.08 -16.00
C ASN A 90 16.30 -0.18 -15.54
N LEU A 91 16.22 0.20 -14.26
CA LEU A 91 15.25 1.18 -13.77
C LEU A 91 15.66 2.58 -14.24
N VAL A 92 15.35 2.94 -15.49
CA VAL A 92 15.75 4.19 -16.16
C VAL A 92 14.85 5.36 -15.82
N HIS A 93 13.66 5.13 -15.26
CA HIS A 93 12.75 6.21 -14.88
C HIS A 93 13.34 7.15 -13.81
N LYS A 94 13.88 8.29 -14.25
CA LYS A 94 14.65 9.25 -13.44
C LYS A 94 13.95 9.70 -12.15
N LYS A 95 12.63 9.92 -12.17
CA LYS A 95 11.89 10.34 -10.98
C LYS A 95 11.78 9.22 -9.95
N THR A 96 11.61 7.97 -10.38
CA THR A 96 11.57 6.82 -9.47
C THR A 96 12.93 6.60 -8.84
N ARG A 97 14.02 6.63 -9.64
CA ARG A 97 15.38 6.57 -9.13
C ARG A 97 15.64 7.66 -8.09
N GLY A 98 15.33 8.91 -8.44
CA GLY A 98 15.47 10.05 -7.54
C GLY A 98 14.67 9.86 -6.25
N PHE A 99 13.40 9.46 -6.34
CA PHE A 99 12.58 9.20 -5.16
C PHE A 99 13.15 8.09 -4.28
N LEU A 100 13.63 6.98 -4.85
CA LEU A 100 14.22 5.87 -4.09
C LEU A 100 15.50 6.30 -3.36
N THR A 101 16.37 7.08 -4.01
CA THR A 101 17.64 7.51 -3.41
C THR A 101 17.50 8.71 -2.47
N THR A 102 16.49 9.56 -2.63
CA THR A 102 16.26 10.72 -1.76
C THR A 102 15.27 10.45 -0.64
N THR A 103 14.17 9.76 -0.94
CA THR A 103 13.01 9.64 -0.06
C THR A 103 12.82 8.21 0.42
N GLY A 104 12.84 7.23 -0.48
CA GLY A 104 12.66 5.79 -0.26
C GLY A 104 11.21 5.35 0.02
N ILE A 105 11.01 4.04 0.18
CA ILE A 105 9.71 3.39 0.35
C ILE A 105 9.66 2.66 1.70
N PRO A 106 8.62 2.86 2.52
CA PRO A 106 8.45 2.08 3.75
C PRO A 106 8.15 0.61 3.43
N SER A 107 8.84 -0.30 4.12
CA SER A 107 8.43 -1.70 4.14
C SER A 107 7.31 -1.84 5.17
N ALA A 108 6.12 -2.14 4.69
CA ALA A 108 4.92 -2.16 5.49
C ALA A 108 4.07 -3.38 5.16
N ILE A 109 3.54 -4.00 6.20
CA ILE A 109 2.47 -4.97 6.11
C ILE A 109 1.20 -4.24 6.55
N CYS A 110 0.21 -4.17 5.66
CA CYS A 110 -1.09 -3.59 5.96
C CYS A 110 -2.15 -4.69 5.89
N PRO A 111 -2.50 -5.33 7.02
CA PRO A 111 -3.43 -6.47 7.04
C PRO A 111 -4.81 -6.14 6.47
N ILE A 112 -5.26 -4.89 6.61
CA ILE A 112 -6.58 -4.44 6.13
C ILE A 112 -6.64 -4.43 4.61
N SER A 113 -5.59 -3.93 3.95
CA SER A 113 -5.50 -3.95 2.49
C SER A 113 -4.91 -5.26 1.95
N LYS A 114 -4.36 -6.12 2.82
CA LYS A 114 -3.51 -7.27 2.47
C LYS A 114 -2.25 -6.89 1.68
N TRP A 115 -1.81 -5.64 1.79
CA TRP A 115 -0.55 -5.21 1.21
C TRP A 115 0.61 -5.73 2.05
N ASP A 116 1.64 -6.27 1.38
CA ASP A 116 2.87 -6.73 1.98
C ASP A 116 4.07 -6.29 1.14
N SER A 117 4.89 -5.37 1.66
CA SER A 117 6.19 -4.99 1.10
C SER A 117 7.36 -5.40 2.01
N SER A 118 7.21 -6.44 2.81
CA SER A 118 8.27 -7.00 3.66
C SER A 118 9.47 -7.51 2.86
N LEU A 119 9.24 -7.98 1.62
CA LEU A 119 10.29 -8.38 0.67
C LEU A 119 11.31 -7.28 0.39
N LEU A 120 10.94 -6.00 0.56
CA LEU A 120 11.87 -4.91 0.35
C LEU A 120 13.10 -5.03 1.25
N ARG A 121 12.95 -5.62 2.45
CA ARG A 121 14.04 -5.87 3.41
C ARG A 121 15.18 -6.71 2.84
N ASP A 122 14.88 -7.52 1.83
CA ASP A 122 15.87 -8.42 1.22
C ASP A 122 16.64 -7.74 0.08
N PHE A 123 16.17 -6.61 -0.47
CA PHE A 123 16.90 -5.84 -1.49
C PHE A 123 18.23 -5.27 -1.00
N GLU A 124 18.44 -5.13 0.32
CA GLU A 124 19.76 -4.75 0.86
C GLU A 124 20.75 -5.92 0.86
N LYS A 125 20.25 -7.15 0.86
CA LYS A 125 21.04 -8.38 1.02
C LYS A 125 21.26 -9.12 -0.29
N VAL A 126 20.49 -8.77 -1.31
CA VAL A 126 20.41 -9.46 -2.59
C VAL A 126 20.51 -8.42 -3.68
N ASP A 127 21.24 -8.74 -4.76
CA ASP A 127 21.35 -7.86 -5.91
C ASP A 127 19.94 -7.55 -6.46
N ALA A 128 19.64 -6.26 -6.64
CA ALA A 128 18.32 -5.80 -7.07
C ALA A 128 17.95 -6.34 -8.47
N GLU A 129 18.95 -6.77 -9.25
CA GLU A 129 18.76 -7.50 -10.51
C GLU A 129 18.06 -8.87 -10.33
N GLN A 130 18.15 -9.50 -9.15
CA GLN A 130 17.45 -10.76 -8.87
C GLN A 130 15.94 -10.59 -8.71
N PHE A 131 15.48 -9.36 -8.52
CA PHE A 131 14.07 -8.99 -8.50
C PHE A 131 13.63 -8.35 -9.82
N ALA A 132 14.40 -8.47 -10.89
CA ALA A 132 14.02 -8.04 -12.22
C ALA A 132 13.10 -9.08 -12.88
N TRP A 133 11.93 -8.63 -13.30
CA TRP A 133 10.95 -9.44 -14.02
C TRP A 133 10.83 -8.94 -15.45
N ASP A 134 10.53 -9.85 -16.37
CA ASP A 134 10.24 -9.45 -17.74
C ASP A 134 8.90 -8.70 -17.82
N ALA A 135 8.98 -7.39 -18.06
CA ALA A 135 7.82 -6.52 -18.11
C ALA A 135 6.89 -6.87 -19.28
N ASP A 136 7.43 -7.27 -20.43
CA ASP A 136 6.62 -7.61 -21.59
C ASP A 136 5.83 -8.90 -21.36
N LEU A 137 6.35 -9.85 -20.60
CA LEU A 137 5.63 -11.06 -20.20
C LEU A 137 4.55 -10.73 -19.18
N ILE A 138 4.90 -9.95 -18.15
CA ILE A 138 3.98 -9.58 -17.06
C ILE A 138 2.83 -8.71 -17.56
N PHE A 139 3.10 -7.77 -18.47
CA PHE A 139 2.08 -6.91 -19.06
C PHE A 139 1.47 -7.48 -20.35
N GLY A 140 1.76 -8.73 -20.70
CA GLY A 140 1.13 -9.44 -21.82
C GLY A 140 1.48 -8.91 -23.21
N ARG A 141 2.61 -8.21 -23.35
CA ARG A 141 3.16 -7.66 -24.61
C ARG A 141 3.95 -8.70 -25.41
N ARG A 142 4.40 -9.80 -24.79
CA ARG A 142 5.03 -10.94 -25.48
C ARG A 142 4.40 -12.28 -25.08
N ARG A 143 4.58 -13.29 -25.93
CA ARG A 143 3.98 -14.63 -25.74
C ARG A 143 4.75 -15.41 -24.68
N ALA A 144 4.05 -16.26 -23.93
CA ALA A 144 4.65 -17.09 -22.88
C ALA A 144 5.67 -18.14 -23.40
N ASN A 145 5.63 -18.46 -24.70
CA ASN A 145 6.56 -19.37 -25.36
C ASN A 145 7.66 -18.65 -26.17
N ASP A 146 7.81 -17.34 -25.96
CA ASP A 146 8.91 -16.57 -26.55
C ASP A 146 10.15 -16.69 -25.67
N ASP A 147 11.09 -17.52 -26.10
CA ASP A 147 12.36 -17.78 -25.40
C ASP A 147 13.42 -16.69 -25.66
N SER A 148 13.07 -15.61 -26.37
CA SER A 148 13.97 -14.48 -26.57
C SER A 148 14.35 -13.84 -25.22
N PRO A 149 15.61 -13.41 -25.03
CA PRO A 149 16.01 -12.71 -23.82
C PRO A 149 15.12 -11.49 -23.53
N PRO A 150 14.75 -11.23 -22.27
CA PRO A 150 14.05 -10.01 -21.86
C PRO A 150 14.77 -8.74 -22.30
N VAL A 151 14.01 -7.76 -22.79
CA VAL A 151 14.53 -6.42 -23.14
C VAL A 151 13.93 -5.30 -22.29
N ASN A 152 12.76 -5.54 -21.68
CA ASN A 152 12.07 -4.62 -20.79
C ASN A 152 11.89 -5.28 -19.43
N PHE A 153 12.24 -4.56 -18.37
CA PHE A 153 12.21 -5.09 -17.01
C PHE A 153 11.22 -4.34 -16.14
N CYS A 154 10.79 -4.97 -15.04
CA CYS A 154 10.05 -4.33 -13.96
C CYS A 154 10.46 -4.94 -12.63
N TYR A 155 10.23 -4.23 -11.53
CA TYR A 155 10.72 -4.61 -10.21
C TYR A 155 9.59 -4.70 -9.20
N CYS A 156 9.47 -5.85 -8.51
CA CYS A 156 8.44 -6.03 -7.50
C CYS A 156 8.76 -5.23 -6.24
N ILE A 157 7.80 -4.44 -5.75
CA ILE A 157 7.90 -3.65 -4.51
C ILE A 157 6.97 -4.13 -3.40
N GLY A 158 6.14 -5.11 -3.69
CA GLY A 158 5.20 -5.67 -2.73
C GLY A 158 4.11 -6.48 -3.42
N GLN A 159 3.27 -7.09 -2.60
CA GLN A 159 2.16 -7.93 -3.02
C GLN A 159 0.86 -7.43 -2.39
N LEU A 160 -0.24 -7.60 -3.11
CA LEU A 160 -1.60 -7.35 -2.68
C LEU A 160 -2.45 -8.57 -3.04
N ASP A 161 -2.65 -9.49 -2.09
CA ASP A 161 -3.39 -10.74 -2.31
C ASP A 161 -2.83 -11.55 -3.50
N ASP A 162 -3.51 -11.57 -4.64
CA ASP A 162 -3.09 -12.25 -5.89
C ASP A 162 -2.37 -11.33 -6.89
N ALA A 163 -2.17 -10.06 -6.56
CA ALA A 163 -1.51 -9.07 -7.41
C ALA A 163 -0.12 -8.68 -6.90
N LEU A 164 0.80 -8.37 -7.82
CA LEU A 164 2.12 -7.82 -7.51
C LEU A 164 2.17 -6.33 -7.86
N GLY A 165 2.73 -5.53 -6.95
CA GLY A 165 3.05 -4.13 -7.20
C GLY A 165 4.40 -4.04 -7.92
N MET A 166 4.38 -3.62 -9.19
CA MET A 166 5.57 -3.55 -10.03
C MET A 166 5.96 -2.09 -10.30
N LEU A 167 7.26 -1.78 -10.16
CA LEU A 167 7.86 -0.58 -10.70
C LEU A 167 8.24 -0.83 -12.14
N ASP A 168 7.65 -0.07 -13.06
CA ASP A 168 8.06 -0.03 -14.46
C ASP A 168 9.46 0.61 -14.56
N ALA A 169 10.31 0.03 -15.40
CA ALA A 169 11.73 0.36 -15.48
C ALA A 169 12.00 1.52 -16.43
#